data_AF-A0A7J4J771-F1
#
_entry.id   AF-A0A7J4J771-F1
#
_cell.length_a   1.000
_cell.length_b   1.000
_cell.length_c   1.000
_cell.angle_alpha   90.00
_cell.angle_beta   90.00
_cell.angle_gamma   90.00
#
_symmetry.space_group_name_H-M   'P 1'
#
loop_
_entity.id
_entity.type
_entity.pdbx_description
1 polymer ?
#
loop_
_entity_poly.entity_id
_entity_poly.type
_entity_poly.pdbx_seq_one_letter_code
_entity_poly.pdbx_strand_id
1 'polypeptide(L)'
;MKKIIWALVVFLLSGILGLLALNNLPLKEPLFPLLAGLFGISALLLSTQSTNVIPEQKFDSNFYIGNVFMHIKGVVCSALMNVLPALGSAQATILAQAFSKKQSGEEFLVITGGISTVSVLFILTTLFLINKARSGVIAIMKQFLVIGNYEFLVLIAASFASVGFSVFLVMILGRYFANKIGKIKYRALSVGIIIFIIALVGVFSGWLGWLVLSVSTAIGLIAPKVGVKRIHAMGCLVIPVVAYFL
;
A
#
# COMPACT_ATOMS: atom_id res chain seq x y z
N MET A 1 16.62 11.92 19.29
CA MET A 1 17.18 12.79 18.23
C MET A 1 17.63 12.04 16.98
N LYS A 2 18.56 11.06 17.05
CA LYS A 2 19.06 10.32 15.86
C LYS A 2 17.96 9.76 14.92
N LYS A 3 16.92 9.11 15.46
CA LYS A 3 15.81 8.55 14.64
C LYS A 3 15.00 9.62 13.90
N ILE A 4 14.84 10.82 14.46
CA ILE A 4 14.11 11.92 13.84
C ILE A 4 14.90 12.45 12.64
N ILE A 5 16.22 12.61 12.80
CA ILE A 5 17.11 13.03 11.71
C ILE A 5 17.02 12.02 10.55
N TRP A 6 17.11 10.72 10.85
CA TRP A 6 17.00 9.69 9.81
C TRP A 6 15.61 9.64 9.16
N ALA A 7 14.54 9.85 9.92
CA ALA A 7 13.19 9.99 9.37
C ALA A 7 13.11 11.15 8.38
N LEU A 8 13.68 12.31 8.74
CA LEU A 8 13.72 13.51 7.91
C LEU A 8 14.59 13.29 6.66
N VAL A 9 15.74 12.63 6.79
CA VAL A 9 16.60 12.27 5.64
C VAL A 9 15.86 11.37 4.66
N VAL A 10 15.21 10.31 5.14
CA VAL A 10 14.40 9.42 4.27
C VAL A 10 13.27 10.19 3.61
N PHE A 11 12.58 11.06 4.35
CA PHE A 11 11.49 11.87 3.83
C PHE A 11 11.96 12.83 2.73
N LEU A 12 13.05 13.57 2.95
CA LEU A 12 13.61 14.48 1.96
C LEU A 12 14.17 13.76 0.75
N LEU A 13 14.97 12.69 0.93
CA LEU A 13 15.53 11.92 -0.18
C LEU A 13 14.44 11.31 -1.06
N SER A 14 13.43 10.69 -0.44
CA SER A 14 12.29 10.14 -1.19
C SER A 14 11.48 11.23 -1.87
N GLY A 15 11.31 12.39 -1.25
CA GLY A 15 10.61 13.54 -1.83
C GLY A 15 11.33 14.16 -3.03
N ILE A 16 12.64 14.35 -2.94
CA ILE A 16 13.46 14.82 -4.07
C ILE A 16 13.37 13.83 -5.23
N LEU A 17 13.50 12.52 -4.94
CA LEU A 17 13.32 11.50 -5.97
C LEU A 17 11.92 11.54 -6.57
N GLY A 18 10.89 11.76 -5.75
CA GLY A 18 9.50 11.91 -6.19
C GLY A 18 9.31 13.11 -7.14
N LEU A 19 9.88 14.27 -6.79
CA LEU A 19 9.84 15.46 -7.66
C LEU A 19 10.48 15.16 -9.02
N LEU A 20 11.68 14.56 -9.00
CA LEU A 20 12.39 14.22 -10.23
C LEU A 20 11.62 13.20 -11.08
N ALA A 21 11.15 12.12 -10.46
CA ALA A 21 10.48 11.02 -11.16
C ALA A 21 9.10 11.41 -11.71
N LEU A 22 8.33 12.24 -10.99
CA LEU A 22 6.97 12.61 -11.39
C LEU A 22 6.93 13.82 -12.34
N ASN A 23 7.85 14.78 -12.20
CA ASN A 23 7.73 16.06 -12.91
C ASN A 23 8.86 16.32 -13.92
N ASN A 24 10.08 15.85 -13.67
CA ASN A 24 11.27 16.28 -14.43
C ASN A 24 11.81 15.23 -15.40
N LEU A 25 11.60 13.94 -15.12
CA LEU A 25 12.09 12.84 -15.96
C LEU A 25 11.01 12.39 -16.95
N PRO A 26 11.36 12.11 -18.22
CA PRO A 26 10.41 11.61 -19.22
C PRO A 26 10.14 10.11 -19.02
N LEU A 27 9.59 9.76 -17.86
CA LEU A 27 9.25 8.39 -17.45
C LEU A 27 7.80 8.07 -17.80
N LYS A 28 7.59 6.90 -18.40
CA LYS A 28 6.26 6.29 -18.50
C LYS A 28 5.95 5.58 -17.18
N GLU A 29 4.75 5.78 -16.66
CA GLU A 29 4.28 5.17 -15.40
C GLU A 29 5.26 5.34 -14.22
N PRO A 30 5.70 6.57 -13.88
CA PRO A 30 6.79 6.82 -12.91
C PRO A 30 6.50 6.30 -11.50
N LEU A 31 5.22 6.19 -11.13
CA LEU A 31 4.80 5.63 -9.84
C LEU A 31 5.22 4.17 -9.67
N PHE A 32 5.27 3.39 -10.75
CA PHE A 32 5.58 1.97 -10.65
C PHE A 32 7.02 1.70 -10.19
N PRO A 33 8.10 2.15 -10.86
CA PRO A 33 9.47 1.93 -10.39
C PRO A 33 9.77 2.65 -9.07
N LEU A 34 9.12 3.78 -8.81
CA LEU A 34 9.30 4.55 -7.57
C LEU A 34 8.78 3.77 -6.36
N LEU A 35 7.51 3.36 -6.38
CA LEU A 35 6.88 2.63 -5.27
C LEU A 35 7.40 1.20 -5.17
N ALA A 36 7.64 0.54 -6.31
CA ALA A 36 8.18 -0.82 -6.33
C ALA A 36 9.56 -0.88 -5.68
N GLY A 37 10.45 0.09 -5.89
CA GLY A 37 11.75 0.08 -5.22
C GLY A 37 11.69 0.58 -3.77
N LEU A 38 11.00 1.69 -3.48
CA LEU A 38 10.90 2.22 -2.11
C LEU A 38 10.31 1.21 -1.13
N PHE A 39 9.29 0.45 -1.54
CA PHE A 39 8.53 -0.45 -0.65
C PHE A 39 8.66 -1.93 -1.01
N GLY A 40 8.61 -2.29 -2.29
CA GLY A 40 8.58 -3.68 -2.75
C GLY A 40 9.95 -4.36 -2.72
N ILE A 41 10.83 -4.03 -3.68
CA ILE A 41 12.16 -4.63 -3.82
C ILE A 41 13.01 -4.41 -2.57
N SER A 42 12.96 -3.23 -1.95
CA SER A 42 13.70 -2.99 -0.70
C SER A 42 13.25 -3.91 0.45
N ALA A 43 11.97 -4.29 0.51
CA ALA A 43 11.49 -5.29 1.47
C ALA A 43 11.91 -6.70 1.08
N LEU A 44 11.76 -7.06 -0.20
CA LEU A 44 12.14 -8.38 -0.72
C LEU A 44 13.64 -8.65 -0.58
N LEU A 45 14.50 -7.64 -0.76
CA LEU A 45 15.94 -7.77 -0.57
C LEU A 45 16.29 -8.09 0.88
N LEU A 46 15.69 -7.39 1.85
CA LEU A 46 15.89 -7.73 3.27
C LEU A 46 15.37 -9.13 3.59
N SER A 47 14.23 -9.50 3.00
CA SER A 47 13.66 -10.85 3.07
C SER A 47 14.59 -11.92 2.52
N THR A 48 15.34 -11.67 1.45
CA THR A 48 16.33 -12.63 0.90
C THR A 48 17.56 -12.80 1.77
N GLN A 49 17.89 -11.81 2.60
CA GLN A 49 19.02 -11.85 3.53
C GLN A 49 18.66 -12.56 4.84
N SER A 50 17.37 -12.62 5.16
CA SER A 50 16.85 -13.35 6.30
C SER A 50 16.92 -14.87 6.07
N THR A 51 17.45 -15.60 7.02
CA THR A 51 17.43 -17.07 7.07
C THR A 51 16.20 -17.63 7.81
N ASN A 52 15.26 -16.76 8.22
CA ASN A 52 14.10 -17.18 8.99
C ASN A 52 13.24 -18.16 8.20
N VAL A 53 12.99 -19.32 8.81
CA VAL A 53 12.03 -20.30 8.32
C VAL A 53 10.63 -19.81 8.70
N ILE A 54 9.68 -19.93 7.77
CA ILE A 54 8.30 -19.58 8.04
C ILE A 54 7.77 -20.56 9.10
N PRO A 55 7.24 -20.08 10.24
CA PRO A 55 6.77 -20.95 11.29
C PRO A 55 5.58 -21.79 10.84
N GLU A 56 5.39 -22.95 11.46
CA GLU A 56 4.23 -23.79 11.22
C GLU A 56 2.93 -23.01 11.49
N GLN A 57 2.02 -23.08 10.54
CA GLN A 57 0.73 -22.38 10.63
C GLN A 57 -0.22 -23.20 11.50
N LYS A 58 -0.73 -22.59 12.57
CA LYS A 58 -1.76 -23.17 13.43
C LYS A 58 -3.12 -22.65 12.98
N PHE A 59 -4.04 -23.56 12.67
CA PHE A 59 -5.41 -23.21 12.33
C PHE A 59 -6.27 -23.23 13.58
N ASP A 60 -6.58 -22.04 14.10
CA ASP A 60 -7.61 -21.85 15.12
C ASP A 60 -8.94 -21.50 14.42
N SER A 61 -10.05 -21.92 15.01
CA SER A 61 -11.41 -21.51 14.63
C SER A 61 -11.85 -20.17 15.23
N ASN A 62 -11.09 -19.65 16.20
CA ASN A 62 -11.43 -18.39 16.85
C ASN A 62 -11.17 -17.18 15.94
N PHE A 63 -12.22 -16.40 15.69
CA PHE A 63 -12.12 -15.14 14.96
C PHE A 63 -11.88 -13.99 15.93
N TYR A 64 -10.76 -13.29 15.75
CA TYR A 64 -10.55 -12.00 16.41
C TYR A 64 -11.28 -10.91 15.63
N ILE A 65 -12.41 -10.43 16.17
CA ILE A 65 -13.21 -9.36 15.56
C ILE A 65 -12.80 -7.99 16.12
N GLY A 66 -12.24 -7.94 17.32
CA GLY A 66 -11.97 -6.68 18.02
C GLY A 66 -13.23 -6.06 18.62
N ASN A 67 -13.18 -4.77 18.95
CA ASN A 67 -14.32 -4.01 19.51
C ASN A 67 -14.87 -3.04 18.45
N VAL A 68 -16.17 -2.77 18.46
CA VAL A 68 -16.85 -1.74 17.66
C VAL A 68 -16.07 -0.43 17.53
N PHE A 69 -15.49 0.11 18.61
CA PHE A 69 -14.71 1.35 18.56
C PHE A 69 -13.51 1.30 17.60
N MET A 70 -12.90 0.14 17.47
CA MET A 70 -11.78 -0.10 16.56
C MET A 70 -12.23 -0.01 15.10
N HIS A 71 -13.40 -0.56 14.78
CA HIS A 71 -14.00 -0.47 13.46
C HIS A 71 -14.37 0.98 13.13
N ILE A 72 -14.95 1.73 14.09
CA ILE A 72 -15.26 3.15 13.92
C ILE A 72 -14.00 3.95 13.60
N LYS A 73 -12.90 3.74 14.35
CA LYS A 73 -11.60 4.38 14.03
C LYS A 73 -11.13 4.03 12.63
N GLY A 74 -11.26 2.77 12.22
CA GLY A 74 -10.95 2.33 10.85
C GLY A 74 -11.75 3.10 9.80
N VAL A 75 -13.07 3.27 10.00
CA VAL A 75 -13.94 4.06 9.10
C VAL A 75 -13.48 5.51 9.03
N VAL A 76 -13.25 6.15 10.17
CA VAL A 76 -12.82 7.57 10.23
C VAL A 76 -11.45 7.75 9.56
N CYS A 77 -10.48 6.89 9.88
CA CYS A 77 -9.16 6.95 9.26
C CYS A 77 -9.20 6.64 7.75
N SER A 78 -10.12 5.77 7.30
CA SER A 78 -10.35 5.51 5.88
C SER A 78 -10.94 6.73 5.17
N ALA A 79 -11.88 7.43 5.80
CA ALA A 79 -12.41 8.68 5.27
C ALA A 79 -11.30 9.73 5.12
N LEU A 80 -10.51 9.95 6.17
CA LEU A 80 -9.38 10.88 6.16
C LEU A 80 -8.34 10.54 5.09
N MET A 81 -8.01 9.25 4.94
CA MET A 81 -7.09 8.75 3.91
C MET A 81 -7.57 9.09 2.49
N ASN A 82 -8.88 9.04 2.25
CA ASN A 82 -9.44 9.33 0.92
C ASN A 82 -9.53 10.82 0.61
N VAL A 83 -9.62 11.65 1.65
CA VAL A 83 -9.62 13.11 1.49
C VAL A 83 -8.19 13.63 1.30
N LEU A 84 -7.26 13.21 2.17
CA LEU A 84 -5.90 13.72 2.21
C LEU A 84 -5.01 13.05 1.16
N PRO A 85 -4.24 13.83 0.37
CA PRO A 85 -3.30 13.25 -0.58
C PRO A 85 -2.17 12.50 0.14
N ALA A 86 -1.59 11.52 -0.56
CA ALA A 86 -0.41 10.74 -0.12
C ALA A 86 -0.59 9.84 1.12
N LEU A 87 -1.80 9.73 1.69
CA LEU A 87 -2.11 8.73 2.72
C LEU A 87 -2.61 7.43 2.08
N GLY A 88 -1.99 6.31 2.44
CA GLY A 88 -2.43 4.96 2.08
C GLY A 88 -2.98 4.16 3.26
N SER A 89 -3.44 2.94 3.01
CA SER A 89 -4.07 2.07 4.01
C SER A 89 -3.16 1.78 5.22
N ALA A 90 -1.85 1.56 4.98
CA ALA A 90 -0.88 1.36 6.04
C ALA A 90 -0.73 2.59 6.96
N GLN A 91 -0.79 3.79 6.39
CA GLN A 91 -0.75 5.06 7.12
C GLN A 91 -2.01 5.29 7.94
N ALA A 92 -3.16 5.09 7.32
CA ALA A 92 -4.45 5.15 8.00
C ALA A 92 -4.52 4.14 9.16
N THR A 93 -3.95 2.93 8.99
CA THR A 93 -3.90 1.92 10.05
C THR A 93 -3.00 2.36 11.21
N ILE A 94 -1.81 2.89 10.93
CA ILE A 94 -0.90 3.41 11.96
C ILE A 94 -1.55 4.57 12.73
N LEU A 95 -2.27 5.46 12.03
CA LEU A 95 -3.03 6.54 12.66
C LEU A 95 -4.14 5.99 13.57
N ALA A 96 -4.92 5.02 13.08
CA ALA A 96 -5.98 4.40 13.89
C ALA A 96 -5.43 3.73 15.16
N GLN A 97 -4.29 3.03 15.05
CA GLN A 97 -3.62 2.38 16.18
C GLN A 97 -2.94 3.34 17.16
N ALA A 98 -2.58 4.55 16.74
CA ALA A 98 -2.03 5.55 17.64
C ALA A 98 -3.01 5.90 18.78
N PHE A 99 -4.30 5.69 18.56
CA PHE A 99 -5.37 5.88 19.55
C PHE A 99 -5.82 4.58 20.22
N SER A 100 -5.18 3.44 19.96
CA SER A 100 -5.52 2.15 20.59
C SER A 100 -4.67 1.88 21.82
N LYS A 101 -5.29 1.28 22.86
CA LYS A 101 -4.60 0.91 24.11
C LYS A 101 -3.67 -0.30 23.93
N LYS A 102 -4.02 -1.21 23.03
CA LYS A 102 -3.23 -2.37 22.64
C LYS A 102 -2.81 -2.19 21.18
N GLN A 103 -1.62 -2.66 20.82
CA GLN A 103 -1.11 -2.64 19.45
C GLN A 103 -0.68 -4.06 19.11
N SER A 104 -1.65 -4.97 18.98
CA SER A 104 -1.37 -6.36 18.61
C SER A 104 -1.42 -6.55 17.08
N GLY A 105 -0.80 -7.63 16.60
CA GLY A 105 -0.79 -7.95 15.17
C GLY A 105 -2.19 -8.24 14.64
N GLU A 106 -3.04 -8.90 15.43
CA GLU A 106 -4.43 -9.16 15.10
C GLU A 106 -5.22 -7.85 14.98
N GLU A 107 -4.98 -6.90 15.89
CA GLU A 107 -5.60 -5.58 15.86
C GLU A 107 -5.20 -4.81 14.58
N PHE A 108 -3.92 -4.89 14.21
CA PHE A 108 -3.42 -4.31 12.96
C PHE A 108 -4.16 -4.87 11.75
N LEU A 109 -4.30 -6.20 11.67
CA LEU A 109 -4.93 -6.87 10.52
C LEU A 109 -6.41 -6.49 10.37
N VAL A 110 -7.17 -6.47 11.47
CA VAL A 110 -8.60 -6.12 11.43
C VAL A 110 -8.79 -4.64 11.04
N ILE A 111 -7.98 -3.71 11.57
CA ILE A 111 -8.05 -2.29 11.18
C ILE A 111 -7.67 -2.12 9.70
N THR A 112 -6.56 -2.71 9.24
CA THR A 112 -6.12 -2.55 7.85
C THR A 112 -7.13 -3.15 6.87
N GLY A 113 -7.70 -4.32 7.20
CA GLY A 113 -8.78 -4.94 6.43
C GLY A 113 -10.01 -4.02 6.36
N GLY A 114 -10.48 -3.54 7.51
CA GLY A 114 -11.62 -2.62 7.59
C GLY A 114 -11.40 -1.33 6.81
N ILE A 115 -10.23 -0.70 6.95
CA ILE A 115 -9.86 0.51 6.19
C ILE A 115 -9.92 0.24 4.69
N SER A 116 -9.33 -0.86 4.23
CA SER A 116 -9.27 -1.21 2.80
C SER A 116 -10.67 -1.45 2.23
N THR A 117 -11.51 -2.22 2.93
CA THR A 117 -12.90 -2.49 2.53
C THR A 117 -13.72 -1.22 2.46
N VAL A 118 -13.70 -0.40 3.51
CA VAL A 118 -14.46 0.85 3.58
C VAL A 118 -13.91 1.89 2.60
N SER A 119 -12.62 1.84 2.25
CA SER A 119 -12.02 2.80 1.32
C SER A 119 -12.67 2.75 -0.05
N VAL A 120 -13.12 1.57 -0.52
CA VAL A 120 -13.77 1.44 -1.83
C VAL A 120 -15.03 2.29 -1.88
N LEU A 121 -15.83 2.29 -0.81
CA LEU A 121 -17.04 3.12 -0.70
C LEU A 121 -16.70 4.61 -0.77
N PHE A 122 -15.67 5.05 -0.03
CA PHE A 122 -15.23 6.45 -0.06
C PHE A 122 -14.62 6.86 -1.40
N ILE A 123 -13.87 5.99 -2.07
CA ILE A 123 -13.28 6.28 -3.39
C ILE A 123 -14.39 6.44 -4.43
N LEU A 124 -15.38 5.53 -4.44
CA LEU A 124 -16.53 5.62 -5.35
C LEU A 124 -17.36 6.88 -5.08
N THR A 125 -17.60 7.19 -3.80
CA THR A 125 -18.34 8.40 -3.39
C THR A 125 -17.59 9.67 -3.79
N THR A 126 -16.28 9.71 -3.60
CA THR A 126 -15.42 10.84 -3.99
C THR A 126 -15.41 11.04 -5.50
N LEU A 127 -15.40 9.95 -6.27
CA LEU A 127 -15.48 9.99 -7.72
C LEU A 127 -16.85 10.51 -8.18
N PHE A 128 -17.94 10.07 -7.56
CA PHE A 128 -19.29 10.53 -7.89
C PHE A 128 -19.51 12.02 -7.55
N LEU A 129 -19.10 12.46 -6.36
CA LEU A 129 -19.36 13.83 -5.88
C LEU A 129 -18.35 14.88 -6.38
N ILE A 130 -17.06 14.54 -6.38
CA ILE A 130 -15.96 15.50 -6.63
C ILE A 130 -15.27 15.22 -7.97
N ASN A 131 -15.61 14.11 -8.64
CA ASN A 131 -15.01 13.70 -9.91
C ASN A 131 -13.47 13.64 -9.85
N LYS A 132 -12.94 13.17 -8.71
CA LYS A 132 -11.50 13.01 -8.48
C LYS A 132 -11.17 11.55 -8.24
N ALA A 133 -10.21 11.04 -9.00
CA ALA A 133 -9.71 9.69 -8.81
C ALA A 133 -8.74 9.62 -7.63
N ARG A 134 -8.94 8.63 -6.75
CA ARG A 134 -8.11 8.39 -5.56
C ARG A 134 -7.39 7.04 -5.58
N SER A 135 -7.63 6.22 -6.60
CA SER A 135 -6.89 4.98 -6.87
C SER A 135 -6.63 4.82 -8.36
N GLY A 136 -5.62 4.01 -8.72
CA GLY A 136 -5.29 3.76 -10.13
C GLY A 136 -6.44 3.13 -10.92
N VAL A 137 -7.17 2.18 -10.31
CA VAL A 137 -8.36 1.56 -10.90
C VAL A 137 -9.39 2.62 -11.29
N ILE A 138 -9.63 3.57 -10.39
CA ILE A 138 -10.64 4.61 -10.56
C ILE A 138 -10.18 5.69 -11.54
N ALA A 139 -8.87 5.99 -11.57
CA ALA A 139 -8.29 6.88 -12.56
C ALA A 139 -8.47 6.34 -13.98
N ILE A 140 -8.32 5.02 -14.16
CA ILE A 140 -8.57 4.33 -15.43
C ILE A 140 -10.07 4.29 -15.74
N MET A 141 -10.92 3.90 -14.79
CA MET A 141 -12.38 3.89 -14.99
C MET A 141 -12.94 5.23 -15.43
N LYS A 142 -12.44 6.33 -14.85
CA LYS A 142 -12.85 7.69 -15.21
C LYS A 142 -12.61 8.03 -16.69
N GLN A 143 -11.68 7.36 -17.37
CA GLN A 143 -11.40 7.61 -18.79
C GLN A 143 -12.51 7.10 -19.72
N PHE A 144 -13.29 6.10 -19.30
CA PHE A 144 -14.29 5.46 -20.14
C PHE A 144 -15.69 5.37 -19.53
N LEU A 145 -15.87 5.77 -18.26
CA LEU A 145 -17.14 5.65 -17.55
C LEU A 145 -17.52 6.99 -16.91
N VAL A 146 -18.67 7.54 -17.31
CA VAL A 146 -19.31 8.67 -16.65
C VAL A 146 -20.28 8.12 -15.62
N ILE A 147 -20.10 8.49 -14.35
CA ILE A 147 -20.91 7.96 -13.26
C ILE A 147 -22.10 8.88 -13.03
N GLY A 148 -23.28 8.45 -13.50
CA GLY A 148 -24.55 8.98 -13.06
C GLY A 148 -25.06 8.27 -11.80
N ASN A 149 -26.28 8.62 -11.38
CA ASN A 149 -26.90 8.06 -10.18
C ASN A 149 -27.10 6.55 -10.28
N TYR A 150 -27.49 6.05 -11.46
CA TYR A 150 -27.73 4.63 -11.68
C TYR A 150 -26.42 3.83 -11.59
N GLU A 151 -25.38 4.28 -12.30
CA GLU A 151 -24.07 3.65 -12.30
C GLU A 151 -23.46 3.65 -10.90
N PHE A 152 -23.62 4.75 -10.16
CA PHE A 152 -23.17 4.86 -8.78
C PHE A 152 -23.84 3.82 -7.87
N LEU A 153 -25.16 3.67 -7.95
CA LEU A 153 -25.91 2.67 -7.17
C LEU A 153 -25.49 1.25 -7.53
N VAL A 154 -25.30 0.95 -8.81
CA VAL A 154 -24.80 -0.35 -9.28
C VAL A 154 -23.40 -0.63 -8.73
N LEU A 155 -22.49 0.34 -8.78
CA LEU A 155 -21.13 0.19 -8.26
C LEU A 155 -21.10 -0.02 -6.74
N ILE A 156 -21.95 0.69 -5.98
CA ILE A 156 -22.10 0.45 -4.55
C ILE A 156 -22.65 -0.94 -4.28
N ALA A 157 -23.72 -1.35 -4.96
CA ALA A 157 -24.29 -2.69 -4.79
C ALA A 157 -23.26 -3.79 -5.12
N ALA A 158 -22.52 -3.62 -6.22
CA ALA A 158 -21.44 -4.51 -6.61
C ALA A 158 -20.31 -4.55 -5.57
N SER A 159 -19.98 -3.43 -4.92
CA SER A 159 -18.98 -3.40 -3.85
C SER A 159 -19.43 -4.23 -2.63
N PHE A 160 -20.70 -4.14 -2.21
CA PHE A 160 -21.23 -4.98 -1.13
C PHE A 160 -21.23 -6.46 -1.48
N ALA A 161 -21.65 -6.81 -2.71
CA ALA A 161 -21.59 -8.20 -3.20
C ALA A 161 -20.15 -8.72 -3.22
N SER A 162 -19.20 -7.90 -3.67
CA SER A 162 -17.78 -8.22 -3.70
C SER A 162 -17.20 -8.48 -2.30
N VAL A 163 -17.64 -7.73 -1.27
CA VAL A 163 -17.22 -7.98 0.11
C VAL A 163 -17.62 -9.39 0.55
N GLY A 164 -18.87 -9.80 0.33
CA GLY A 164 -19.34 -11.16 0.68
C GLY A 164 -18.53 -12.24 -0.03
N PHE A 165 -18.29 -12.07 -1.33
CA PHE A 165 -17.48 -13.00 -2.13
C PHE A 165 -16.01 -13.04 -1.66
N SER A 166 -15.45 -11.90 -1.29
CA SER A 166 -14.05 -11.78 -0.84
C SER A 166 -13.80 -12.55 0.46
N VAL A 167 -14.75 -12.53 1.41
CA VAL A 167 -14.63 -13.26 2.68
C VAL A 167 -14.56 -14.77 2.42
N PHE A 168 -15.44 -15.29 1.56
CA PHE A 168 -15.43 -16.69 1.16
C PHE A 168 -14.10 -17.08 0.48
N LEU A 169 -13.63 -16.24 -0.46
CA LEU A 169 -12.37 -16.49 -1.17
C LEU A 169 -11.17 -16.47 -0.22
N VAL A 170 -11.11 -15.53 0.71
CA VAL A 170 -10.02 -15.42 1.70
C VAL A 170 -9.98 -16.64 2.62
N MET A 171 -11.13 -17.18 3.03
CA MET A 171 -11.16 -18.41 3.85
C MET A 171 -10.56 -19.62 3.12
N ILE A 172 -10.85 -19.77 1.83
CA ILE A 172 -10.34 -20.88 1.01
C ILE A 172 -8.87 -20.67 0.66
N LEU A 173 -8.56 -19.54 0.02
CA LEU A 173 -7.23 -19.24 -0.48
C LEU A 173 -6.24 -19.03 0.66
N GLY A 174 -6.66 -18.35 1.74
CA GLY A 174 -5.81 -18.11 2.91
C GLY A 174 -5.35 -19.42 3.54
N ARG A 175 -6.26 -20.40 3.73
CA ARG A 175 -5.91 -21.73 4.23
C ARG A 175 -5.01 -22.50 3.26
N TYR A 176 -5.32 -22.44 1.96
CA TYR A 176 -4.50 -23.09 0.93
C TYR A 176 -3.05 -22.57 0.92
N PHE A 177 -2.88 -21.24 0.88
CA PHE A 177 -1.55 -20.63 0.89
C PHE A 177 -0.83 -20.84 2.22
N ALA A 178 -1.50 -20.70 3.37
CA ALA A 178 -0.92 -20.97 4.69
C ALA A 178 -0.34 -22.39 4.79
N ASN A 179 -1.01 -23.40 4.24
CA ASN A 179 -0.52 -24.79 4.22
C ASN A 179 0.69 -25.00 3.30
N LYS A 180 0.77 -24.26 2.20
CA LYS A 180 1.82 -24.45 1.18
C LYS A 180 3.05 -23.57 1.44
N ILE A 181 2.89 -22.43 2.10
CA ILE A 181 3.95 -21.44 2.23
C ILE A 181 5.16 -21.96 3.00
N GLY A 182 4.95 -22.85 3.98
CA GLY A 182 6.04 -23.52 4.72
C GLY A 182 6.92 -24.43 3.86
N LYS A 183 6.44 -24.88 2.70
CA LYS A 183 7.20 -25.73 1.76
C LYS A 183 8.02 -24.94 0.75
N ILE A 184 7.78 -23.63 0.63
CA ILE A 184 8.41 -22.78 -0.38
C ILE A 184 9.67 -22.16 0.21
N LYS A 185 10.79 -22.30 -0.49
CA LYS A 185 12.02 -21.56 -0.15
C LYS A 185 11.76 -20.06 -0.32
N TYR A 186 11.61 -19.35 0.79
CA TYR A 186 11.26 -17.93 0.81
C TYR A 186 12.22 -17.08 -0.05
N ARG A 187 13.52 -17.37 0.01
CA ARG A 187 14.53 -16.70 -0.82
C ARG A 187 14.28 -16.87 -2.33
N ALA A 188 13.93 -18.07 -2.78
CA ALA A 188 13.66 -18.32 -4.20
C ALA A 188 12.42 -17.56 -4.67
N LEU A 189 11.36 -17.53 -3.84
CA LEU A 189 10.15 -16.76 -4.10
C LEU A 189 10.45 -15.26 -4.19
N SER A 190 11.18 -14.70 -3.21
CA SER A 190 11.53 -13.28 -3.19
C SER A 190 12.39 -12.88 -4.40
N VAL A 191 13.39 -13.69 -4.76
CA VAL A 191 14.22 -13.43 -5.97
C VAL A 191 13.37 -13.49 -7.24
N GLY A 192 12.45 -14.46 -7.35
CA GLY A 192 11.53 -14.55 -8.48
C GLY A 192 10.66 -13.29 -8.62
N ILE A 193 10.12 -12.77 -7.51
CA ILE A 193 9.32 -11.54 -7.51
C ILE A 193 10.18 -10.32 -7.89
N ILE A 194 11.43 -10.22 -7.40
CA ILE A 194 12.34 -9.13 -7.78
C ILE A 194 12.59 -9.12 -9.29
N ILE A 195 12.93 -10.28 -9.87
CA ILE A 195 13.16 -10.43 -11.32
C ILE A 195 11.91 -10.03 -12.10
N PHE A 196 10.74 -10.51 -11.66
CA PHE A 196 9.46 -10.17 -12.28
C PHE A 196 9.18 -8.66 -12.26
N ILE A 197 9.40 -7.99 -11.11
CA ILE A 197 9.24 -6.53 -11.01
C ILE A 197 10.21 -5.80 -11.94
N ILE A 198 11.49 -6.20 -11.98
CA ILE A 198 12.49 -5.58 -12.86
C ILE A 198 12.06 -5.70 -14.33
N ALA A 199 11.56 -6.88 -14.74
CA ALA A 199 11.06 -7.11 -16.08
C ALA A 199 9.85 -6.20 -16.39
N LEU A 200 8.86 -6.14 -15.49
CA LEU A 200 7.69 -5.27 -15.68
C LEU A 200 8.07 -3.78 -15.74
N VAL A 201 9.05 -3.34 -14.94
CA VAL A 201 9.52 -1.95 -14.98
C VAL A 201 10.16 -1.65 -16.34
N GLY A 202 10.91 -2.60 -16.90
CA GLY A 202 11.47 -2.47 -18.24
C GLY A 202 10.37 -2.35 -19.32
N VAL A 203 9.30 -3.14 -19.20
CA VAL A 203 8.16 -3.13 -20.14
C VAL A 203 7.35 -1.84 -20.05
N PHE A 204 7.00 -1.38 -18.84
CA PHE A 204 6.09 -0.25 -18.67
C PHE A 204 6.78 1.11 -18.59
N SER A 205 7.96 1.19 -17.97
CA SER A 205 8.67 2.45 -17.70
C SER A 205 9.95 2.64 -18.52
N GLY A 206 10.39 1.61 -19.24
CA GLY A 206 11.60 1.65 -20.06
C GLY A 206 12.90 1.73 -19.24
N TRP A 207 13.99 2.09 -19.90
CA TRP A 207 15.34 2.06 -19.31
C TRP A 207 15.50 3.03 -18.12
N LEU A 208 14.92 4.23 -18.22
CA LEU A 208 14.90 5.20 -17.11
C LEU A 208 14.17 4.63 -15.88
N GLY A 209 13.20 3.75 -16.09
CA GLY A 209 12.49 3.05 -15.03
C GLY A 209 13.44 2.23 -14.14
N TRP A 210 14.44 1.56 -14.73
CA TRP A 210 15.44 0.82 -13.96
C TRP A 210 16.36 1.72 -13.13
N LEU A 211 16.69 2.92 -13.63
CA LEU A 211 17.44 3.90 -12.85
C LEU A 211 16.64 4.35 -11.63
N VAL A 212 15.38 4.75 -11.82
CA VAL A 212 14.52 5.15 -10.71
C VAL A 212 14.30 3.99 -9.75
N LEU A 213 14.07 2.77 -10.24
CA LEU A 213 13.91 1.56 -9.43
C LEU A 213 15.15 1.30 -8.55
N SER A 214 16.34 1.52 -9.09
CA SER A 214 17.60 1.29 -8.35
C SER A 214 17.79 2.32 -7.24
N VAL A 215 17.59 3.61 -7.55
CA VAL A 215 17.69 4.69 -6.56
C VAL A 215 16.59 4.58 -5.50
N SER A 216 15.36 4.30 -5.91
CA SER A 216 14.22 4.11 -5.01
C SER A 216 14.44 2.91 -4.09
N THR A 217 15.01 1.82 -4.58
CA THR A 217 15.41 0.66 -3.77
C THR A 217 16.47 1.01 -2.74
N ALA A 218 17.51 1.76 -3.14
CA ALA A 218 18.56 2.20 -2.23
C ALA A 218 18.00 3.06 -1.08
N ILE A 219 17.13 4.03 -1.39
CA ILE A 219 16.46 4.87 -0.38
C ILE A 219 15.54 4.02 0.51
N GLY A 220 14.77 3.10 -0.09
CA GLY A 220 13.84 2.22 0.61
C GLY A 220 14.51 1.30 1.64
N LEU A 221 15.79 0.98 1.46
CA LEU A 221 16.58 0.18 2.40
C LEU A 221 17.06 0.97 3.62
N ILE A 222 17.08 2.31 3.57
CA ILE A 222 17.61 3.15 4.66
C ILE A 222 16.71 3.03 5.90
N ALA A 223 15.39 3.23 5.75
CA ALA A 223 14.48 3.29 6.89
C ALA A 223 14.52 2.01 7.77
N PRO A 224 14.43 0.79 7.21
CA PRO A 224 14.53 -0.44 8.00
C PRO A 224 15.90 -0.62 8.66
N LYS A 225 17.00 -0.27 7.98
CA LYS A 225 18.37 -0.43 8.51
C LYS A 225 18.64 0.48 9.71
N VAL A 226 18.04 1.67 9.73
CA VAL A 226 18.22 2.65 10.81
C VAL A 226 17.09 2.59 11.87
N GLY A 227 16.19 1.60 11.77
CA GLY A 227 15.13 1.38 12.74
C GLY A 227 14.06 2.47 12.75
N VAL A 228 13.79 3.07 11.59
CA VAL A 228 12.73 4.06 11.36
C VAL A 228 11.61 3.45 10.51
N LYS A 229 10.36 3.86 10.72
CA LYS A 229 9.21 3.35 9.96
C LYS A 229 9.33 3.72 8.46
N ARG A 230 8.98 2.78 7.57
CA ARG A 230 8.98 3.00 6.11
C ARG A 230 8.02 4.10 5.63
N ILE A 231 7.02 4.47 6.45
CA ILE A 231 6.09 5.59 6.20
C ILE A 231 6.78 6.86 5.69
N HIS A 232 7.97 7.18 6.21
CA HIS A 232 8.67 8.41 5.82
C HIS A 232 9.09 8.41 4.34
N ALA A 233 9.20 7.25 3.70
CA ALA A 233 9.45 7.16 2.26
C ALA A 233 8.26 7.64 1.39
N MET A 234 7.07 7.84 1.97
CA MET A 234 5.94 8.49 1.28
C MET A 234 6.18 9.99 1.03
N GLY A 235 7.31 10.55 1.49
CA GLY A 235 7.78 11.86 1.04
C GLY A 235 7.80 11.99 -0.48
N CYS A 236 8.04 10.88 -1.20
CA CYS A 236 7.97 10.79 -2.65
C CYS A 236 6.62 11.20 -3.28
N LEU A 237 5.53 11.18 -2.52
CA LEU A 237 4.22 11.68 -2.96
C LEU A 237 3.86 12.99 -2.26
N VAL A 238 4.14 13.09 -0.95
CA VAL A 238 3.77 14.28 -0.15
C VAL A 238 4.44 15.54 -0.70
N ILE A 239 5.76 15.50 -0.94
CA ILE A 239 6.51 16.69 -1.36
C ILE A 239 6.07 17.18 -2.75
N PRO A 240 5.98 16.32 -3.78
CA PRO A 240 5.49 16.74 -5.10
C PRO A 240 4.07 17.31 -5.07
N VAL A 241 3.17 16.71 -4.27
CA VAL A 241 1.79 17.21 -4.17
C VAL A 241 1.74 18.56 -3.47
N VAL A 242 2.46 18.74 -2.37
CA VAL A 242 2.53 20.05 -1.69
C VAL A 242 3.13 21.10 -2.61
N ALA A 243 4.21 20.77 -3.33
CA ALA A 243 4.84 21.66 -4.29
C ALA A 243 3.94 22.00 -5.49
N TYR A 244 2.99 21.14 -5.86
CA TYR A 244 2.02 21.41 -6.92
C TYR A 244 0.92 22.41 -6.49
N PHE A 245 0.61 22.48 -5.19
CA PHE A 245 -0.43 23.36 -4.65
C PHE A 245 0.10 24.70 -4.09
N LEU A 246 1.42 24.86 -4.04
CA LEU A 246 2.11 26.12 -3.73
C LEU A 246 2.41 26.88 -5.04
#